data_AF-A0A1V5N1D1-F1
#
_entry.id   AF-A0A1V5N1D1-F1
#
_cell.length_a   1.000
_cell.length_b   1.000
_cell.length_c   1.000
_cell.angle_alpha   90.00
_cell.angle_beta   90.00
_cell.angle_gamma   90.00
#
_symmetry.space_group_name_H-M   'P 1'
#
loop_
_entity.id
_entity.type
_entity.pdbx_description
1 polymer ?
#
loop_
_entity_poly.entity_id
_entity_poly.type
_entity_poly.pdbx_seq_one_letter_code
_entity_poly.pdbx_strand_id
1 'polypeptide(L)'
;MDFHAWINPYRVRTSPTKTLAADHLYFRNPWMFVEYGEYIWFDPGIPACRAHIARVVKDLVMRYDIDALHMDDYFYPYPVNGQVFDDSRSFREFGLPKGFTEATKADWRRQNVNDLIKDLHDVLRSTKPWVRFGISPFGIYRNASKGTNGSKTAGFTNYDGLYADIMLWVNKGWVDYVVPQLYWEIGHRVADYKTLLYWWAGNKGQVALYIGQDVLRTVKPDSLKHGQLWLKMQLAARERAVTGHCFWPAYELENNAGGIVDSLRTNYFRYPALPPADNRYDMVPPQPVRNLHVTTMAGRNTANWLEPEAPTSDDKAAYYVVYGFKRGETINLDQASRILGIVKERAFTFDNGRMPDLCVVTAVDRFHNESKGVTLTLR
;
A
#
# COMPACT_ATOMS: atom_id res chain seq x y z
N MET A 1 7.99 -5.68 10.32
CA MET A 1 7.75 -5.28 8.92
C MET A 1 6.40 -5.82 8.54
N ASP A 2 5.62 -5.00 7.85
CA ASP A 2 4.35 -5.45 7.28
C ASP A 2 4.60 -6.21 5.97
N PHE A 3 3.71 -7.13 5.65
CA PHE A 3 3.68 -7.86 4.40
C PHE A 3 2.38 -7.58 3.64
N HIS A 4 2.51 -6.96 2.47
CA HIS A 4 1.38 -6.63 1.61
C HIS A 4 1.34 -7.61 0.42
N ALA A 5 0.31 -8.45 0.35
CA ALA A 5 0.13 -9.39 -0.76
C ALA A 5 -0.33 -8.65 -2.02
N TRP A 6 0.53 -8.58 -3.03
CA TRP A 6 0.21 -7.95 -4.32
C TRP A 6 -0.49 -8.92 -5.27
N ILE A 7 -1.63 -8.52 -5.81
CA ILE A 7 -2.36 -9.23 -6.86
C ILE A 7 -2.50 -8.37 -8.13
N ASN A 8 -2.44 -9.04 -9.29
CA ASN A 8 -2.98 -8.50 -10.53
C ASN A 8 -4.35 -9.16 -10.77
N PRO A 9 -5.45 -8.39 -10.77
CA PRO A 9 -6.80 -8.96 -10.72
C PRO A 9 -7.23 -9.65 -12.02
N TYR A 10 -6.80 -9.14 -13.18
CA TYR A 10 -7.42 -9.49 -14.46
C TYR A 10 -6.48 -10.23 -15.41
N ARG A 11 -5.16 -10.10 -15.29
CA ARG A 11 -4.22 -10.73 -16.23
C ARG A 11 -4.13 -12.23 -16.01
N VAL A 12 -4.27 -13.00 -17.09
CA VAL A 12 -4.28 -14.48 -17.06
C VAL A 12 -3.07 -15.06 -17.79
N ARG A 13 -2.73 -14.54 -18.97
CA ARG A 13 -1.58 -14.98 -19.77
C ARG A 13 -0.79 -13.76 -20.26
N THR A 14 0.55 -13.89 -20.29
CA THR A 14 1.47 -12.80 -20.62
C THR A 14 2.10 -12.88 -22.01
N SER A 15 2.05 -14.03 -22.68
CA SER A 15 2.42 -14.15 -24.09
C SER A 15 1.76 -15.40 -24.71
N PRO A 16 1.62 -15.47 -26.05
CA PRO A 16 1.11 -16.65 -26.74
C PRO A 16 1.95 -17.92 -26.51
N THR A 17 3.24 -17.75 -26.22
CA THR A 17 4.19 -18.87 -25.98
C THR A 17 4.06 -19.49 -24.59
N LYS A 18 3.27 -18.90 -23.68
CA LYS A 18 3.00 -19.46 -22.36
C LYS A 18 1.73 -20.32 -22.39
N THR A 19 1.84 -21.58 -22.02
CA THR A 19 0.71 -22.51 -21.95
C THR A 19 0.04 -22.42 -20.58
N LEU A 20 -1.29 -22.39 -20.56
CA LEU A 20 -2.07 -22.50 -19.32
C LEU A 20 -2.10 -23.96 -18.85
N ALA A 21 -2.15 -24.18 -17.53
CA ALA A 21 -2.35 -25.52 -16.97
C ALA A 21 -3.67 -26.13 -17.48
N ALA A 22 -3.70 -27.45 -17.70
CA ALA A 22 -4.84 -28.12 -18.33
C ALA A 22 -6.17 -27.98 -17.57
N ASP A 23 -6.11 -27.77 -16.25
CA ASP A 23 -7.24 -27.57 -15.35
C ASP A 23 -7.58 -26.09 -15.10
N HIS A 24 -6.87 -25.17 -15.76
CA HIS A 24 -7.07 -23.73 -15.61
C HIS A 24 -8.51 -23.33 -15.95
N LEU A 25 -9.04 -22.34 -15.22
CA LEU A 25 -10.43 -21.89 -15.34
C LEU A 25 -10.82 -21.49 -16.77
N TYR A 26 -9.84 -20.98 -17.54
CA TYR A 26 -9.96 -20.65 -18.97
C TYR A 26 -10.58 -21.77 -19.80
N PHE A 27 -10.14 -23.02 -19.62
CA PHE A 27 -10.65 -24.13 -20.43
C PHE A 27 -12.07 -24.56 -20.04
N ARG A 28 -12.45 -24.36 -18.77
CA ARG A 28 -13.79 -24.69 -18.26
C ARG A 28 -14.81 -23.59 -18.53
N ASN A 29 -14.39 -22.33 -18.51
CA ASN A 29 -15.25 -21.16 -18.66
C ASN A 29 -14.64 -20.13 -19.62
N PRO A 30 -14.39 -20.47 -20.90
CA PRO A 30 -13.70 -19.59 -21.85
C PRO A 30 -14.44 -18.26 -22.07
N TRP A 31 -15.76 -18.24 -21.87
CA TRP A 31 -16.61 -17.06 -21.95
C TRP A 31 -16.28 -15.96 -20.93
N MET A 32 -15.50 -16.25 -19.89
CA MET A 32 -15.06 -15.28 -18.87
C MET A 32 -13.85 -14.44 -19.31
N PHE A 33 -13.27 -14.71 -20.49
CA PHE A 33 -11.95 -14.20 -20.86
C PHE A 33 -11.96 -13.47 -22.21
N VAL A 34 -11.05 -12.51 -22.35
CA VAL A 34 -10.82 -11.74 -23.58
C VAL A 34 -9.34 -11.86 -23.98
N GLU A 35 -9.11 -12.21 -25.24
CA GLU A 35 -7.78 -12.10 -25.84
C GLU A 35 -7.55 -10.67 -26.31
N TYR A 36 -6.43 -10.09 -25.92
CA TYR A 36 -6.11 -8.71 -26.27
C TYR A 36 -4.61 -8.48 -26.30
N GLY A 37 -4.08 -8.10 -27.45
CA GLY A 37 -2.65 -8.11 -27.74
C GLY A 37 -2.08 -9.53 -27.59
N GLU A 38 -1.01 -9.65 -26.83
CA GLU A 38 -0.33 -10.92 -26.52
C GLU A 38 -0.91 -11.63 -25.28
N TYR A 39 -1.96 -11.05 -24.69
CA TYR A 39 -2.44 -11.41 -23.35
C TYR A 39 -3.80 -12.08 -23.39
N ILE A 40 -4.09 -12.83 -22.32
CA ILE A 40 -5.46 -13.21 -21.95
C ILE A 40 -5.81 -12.45 -20.68
N TRP A 41 -7.01 -11.89 -20.65
CA TRP A 41 -7.56 -11.17 -19.50
C TRP A 41 -8.88 -11.80 -19.07
N PHE A 42 -9.18 -11.78 -17.78
CA PHE A 42 -10.56 -11.85 -17.32
C PHE A 42 -11.32 -10.63 -17.89
N ASP A 43 -12.55 -10.84 -18.35
CA ASP A 43 -13.44 -9.75 -18.73
C ASP A 43 -14.00 -9.08 -17.45
N PRO A 44 -13.67 -7.81 -17.16
CA PRO A 44 -14.19 -7.13 -15.97
C PRO A 44 -15.72 -6.99 -16.00
N GLY A 45 -16.33 -6.96 -17.18
CA GLY A 45 -17.78 -6.82 -17.37
C GLY A 45 -18.61 -8.03 -16.99
N ILE A 46 -17.97 -9.15 -16.67
CA ILE A 46 -18.63 -10.40 -16.33
C ILE A 46 -18.66 -10.58 -14.80
N PRO A 47 -19.85 -10.63 -14.15
CA PRO A 47 -19.96 -10.78 -12.70
C PRO A 47 -19.26 -12.03 -12.14
N ALA A 48 -19.25 -13.13 -12.90
CA ALA A 48 -18.56 -14.36 -12.50
C ALA A 48 -17.04 -14.18 -12.37
N CYS A 49 -16.42 -13.29 -13.16
CA CYS A 49 -14.99 -12.97 -13.06
C CYS A 49 -14.70 -12.30 -11.72
N ARG A 50 -15.46 -11.25 -11.39
CA ARG A 50 -15.31 -10.55 -10.10
C ARG A 50 -15.55 -11.48 -8.91
N ALA A 51 -16.60 -12.30 -8.97
CA ALA A 51 -16.90 -13.27 -7.93
C ALA A 51 -15.77 -14.30 -7.76
N HIS A 52 -15.11 -14.72 -8.83
CA HIS A 52 -13.94 -15.60 -8.75
C HIS A 52 -12.76 -14.90 -8.07
N ILE A 53 -12.41 -13.68 -8.49
CA ILE A 53 -11.31 -12.89 -7.91
C ILE A 53 -11.56 -12.67 -6.41
N ALA A 54 -12.78 -12.28 -6.02
CA ALA A 54 -13.16 -12.08 -4.62
C ALA A 54 -13.02 -13.37 -3.79
N ARG A 55 -13.35 -14.54 -4.35
CA ARG A 55 -13.13 -15.83 -3.68
C ARG A 55 -11.65 -16.13 -3.47
N VAL A 56 -10.81 -15.85 -4.47
CA VAL A 56 -9.35 -16.04 -4.36
C VAL A 56 -8.78 -15.12 -3.28
N VAL A 57 -9.18 -13.86 -3.25
CA VAL A 57 -8.76 -12.91 -2.21
C VAL A 57 -9.20 -13.39 -0.83
N LYS A 58 -10.45 -13.84 -0.68
CA LYS A 58 -10.94 -14.39 0.59
C LYS A 58 -10.11 -15.59 1.04
N ASP A 59 -9.82 -16.53 0.15
CA ASP A 59 -9.01 -17.71 0.46
C ASP A 59 -7.58 -17.31 0.89
N LEU A 60 -6.95 -16.37 0.19
CA LEU A 60 -5.64 -15.83 0.53
C LEU A 60 -5.63 -15.19 1.92
N VAL A 61 -6.60 -14.32 2.20
CA VAL A 61 -6.71 -13.61 3.49
C VAL A 61 -6.99 -14.58 4.63
N MET A 62 -7.79 -15.62 4.40
CA MET A 62 -8.07 -16.64 5.41
C MET A 62 -6.84 -17.51 5.74
N ARG A 63 -6.03 -17.87 4.74
CA ARG A 63 -4.92 -18.81 4.92
C ARG A 63 -3.61 -18.18 5.39
N TYR A 64 -3.39 -16.90 5.06
CA TYR A 64 -2.11 -16.24 5.32
C TYR A 64 -2.25 -15.07 6.29
N ASP A 65 -1.20 -14.86 7.08
CA ASP A 65 -1.08 -13.72 7.98
C ASP A 65 -0.44 -12.54 7.24
N ILE A 66 -1.27 -11.85 6.45
CA ILE A 66 -0.88 -10.64 5.71
C ILE A 66 -1.38 -9.40 6.44
N ASP A 67 -0.72 -8.27 6.21
CA ASP A 67 -1.10 -6.98 6.80
C ASP A 67 -1.89 -6.11 5.81
N ALA A 68 -1.71 -6.35 4.51
CA ALA A 68 -2.53 -5.72 3.48
C ALA A 68 -2.68 -6.56 2.21
N LEU A 69 -3.75 -6.31 1.47
CA LEU A 69 -3.87 -6.62 0.05
C LEU A 69 -3.47 -5.40 -0.78
N HIS A 70 -2.64 -5.61 -1.80
CA HIS A 70 -2.20 -4.58 -2.72
C HIS A 70 -2.59 -4.89 -4.16
N MET A 71 -3.04 -3.88 -4.90
CA MET A 71 -3.24 -3.96 -6.35
C MET A 71 -2.41 -2.87 -7.03
N ASP A 72 -1.84 -3.16 -8.20
CA ASP A 72 -1.15 -2.18 -9.03
C ASP A 72 -2.12 -1.51 -10.03
N ASP A 73 -1.61 -1.04 -11.17
CA ASP A 73 -2.32 -0.19 -12.12
C ASP A 73 -3.00 -0.94 -13.27
N TYR A 74 -3.01 -2.28 -13.26
CA TYR A 74 -3.68 -3.06 -14.32
C TYR A 74 -5.16 -3.33 -14.00
N PHE A 75 -6.03 -2.55 -14.64
CA PHE A 75 -7.47 -2.75 -14.63
C PHE A 75 -7.93 -3.29 -15.98
N TYR A 76 -8.57 -2.47 -16.82
CA TYR A 76 -8.57 -2.74 -18.25
C TYR A 76 -7.15 -2.57 -18.82
N PRO A 77 -6.79 -3.30 -19.88
CA PRO A 77 -5.44 -3.27 -20.41
C PRO A 77 -5.09 -1.93 -21.07
N TYR A 78 -3.81 -1.58 -21.02
CA TYR A 78 -3.26 -0.49 -21.81
C TYR A 78 -3.58 -0.66 -23.30
N PRO A 79 -3.93 0.41 -24.03
CA PRO A 79 -4.25 0.34 -25.45
C PRO A 79 -3.14 -0.29 -26.30
N VAL A 80 -3.51 -1.23 -27.16
CA VAL A 80 -2.65 -1.80 -28.21
C VAL A 80 -3.09 -1.19 -29.53
N ASN A 81 -2.14 -0.66 -30.29
CA ASN A 81 -2.46 0.05 -31.52
C ASN A 81 -3.23 -0.86 -32.49
N GLY A 82 -4.35 -0.35 -33.03
CA GLY A 82 -5.21 -1.08 -33.96
C GLY A 82 -6.06 -2.19 -33.34
N GLN A 83 -6.06 -2.36 -32.02
CA GLN A 83 -6.88 -3.36 -31.33
C GLN A 83 -7.92 -2.72 -30.41
N VAL A 84 -9.04 -3.40 -30.26
CA VAL A 84 -10.12 -3.03 -29.33
C VAL A 84 -10.28 -4.17 -28.34
N PHE A 85 -10.43 -3.83 -27.05
CA PHE A 85 -10.80 -4.82 -26.05
C PHE A 85 -12.24 -5.28 -26.32
N ASP A 86 -12.41 -6.52 -26.81
CA ASP A 86 -13.71 -7.06 -27.21
C ASP A 86 -14.52 -7.58 -26.03
N ASP A 87 -15.12 -6.64 -25.31
CA ASP A 87 -16.14 -6.88 -24.30
C ASP A 87 -17.56 -6.61 -24.86
N SER A 88 -17.75 -6.74 -26.18
CA SER A 88 -19.03 -6.45 -26.81
C SER A 88 -20.14 -7.40 -26.33
N ARG A 89 -19.79 -8.67 -26.11
CA ARG A 89 -20.70 -9.68 -25.57
C ARG A 89 -21.13 -9.34 -24.15
N SER A 90 -20.17 -9.16 -23.24
CA SER A 90 -20.46 -8.84 -21.84
C SER A 90 -21.17 -7.49 -21.70
N PHE A 91 -20.88 -6.52 -22.57
CA PHE A 91 -21.62 -5.27 -22.61
C PHE A 91 -23.10 -5.47 -22.98
N ARG A 92 -23.40 -6.27 -24.00
CA ARG A 92 -24.79 -6.60 -24.37
C ARG A 92 -25.52 -7.36 -23.25
N GLU A 93 -24.83 -8.27 -22.60
CA GLU A 93 -25.41 -9.17 -21.60
C GLU A 93 -25.59 -8.50 -20.22
N PHE A 94 -24.64 -7.68 -19.78
CA PHE A 94 -24.59 -7.11 -18.43
C PHE A 94 -24.64 -5.59 -18.38
N GLY A 95 -24.33 -4.91 -19.48
CA GLY A 95 -24.34 -3.44 -19.59
C GLY A 95 -25.67 -2.88 -20.04
N LEU A 96 -26.17 -3.30 -21.20
CA LEU A 96 -27.44 -2.79 -21.76
C LEU A 96 -28.64 -2.97 -20.81
N PRO A 97 -28.82 -4.13 -20.11
CA PRO A 97 -29.92 -4.28 -19.17
C PRO A 97 -29.84 -3.37 -17.94
N LYS A 98 -28.64 -2.84 -17.62
CA LYS A 98 -28.43 -1.84 -16.56
C LYS A 98 -28.67 -0.40 -17.06
N GLY A 99 -29.11 -0.22 -18.31
CA GLY A 99 -29.41 1.09 -18.89
C GLY A 99 -28.21 1.82 -19.51
N PHE A 100 -27.04 1.17 -19.60
CA PHE A 100 -25.92 1.74 -20.34
C PHE A 100 -26.18 1.66 -21.86
N THR A 101 -25.63 2.62 -22.59
CA THR A 101 -25.65 2.68 -24.05
C THR A 101 -24.21 2.61 -24.58
N GLU A 102 -24.03 2.40 -25.88
CA GLU A 102 -22.68 2.45 -26.49
C GLU A 102 -21.97 3.79 -26.19
N ALA A 103 -22.72 4.91 -26.12
CA ALA A 103 -22.17 6.21 -25.75
C ALA A 103 -21.65 6.28 -24.31
N THR A 104 -22.21 5.47 -23.39
CA THR A 104 -21.81 5.41 -21.98
C THR A 104 -21.07 4.10 -21.65
N LYS A 105 -20.55 3.40 -22.65
CA LYS A 105 -19.83 2.12 -22.44
C LYS A 105 -18.59 2.30 -21.57
N ALA A 106 -17.93 3.45 -21.65
CA ALA A 106 -16.82 3.79 -20.77
C ALA A 106 -17.23 3.90 -19.29
N ASP A 107 -18.44 4.41 -19.00
CA ASP A 107 -18.97 4.45 -17.64
C ASP A 107 -19.29 3.05 -17.13
N TRP A 108 -19.84 2.19 -17.99
CA TRP A 108 -20.04 0.78 -17.66
C TRP A 108 -18.73 0.08 -17.31
N ARG A 109 -17.67 0.29 -18.10
CA ARG A 109 -16.33 -0.24 -17.81
C ARG A 109 -15.81 0.24 -16.45
N ARG A 110 -15.95 1.53 -16.15
CA ARG A 110 -15.62 2.09 -14.82
C ARG A 110 -16.43 1.41 -13.71
N GLN A 111 -17.75 1.27 -13.89
CA GLN A 111 -18.61 0.63 -12.92
C GLN A 111 -18.19 -0.82 -12.63
N ASN A 112 -17.77 -1.58 -13.65
CA ASN A 112 -17.30 -2.94 -13.46
C ASN A 112 -16.04 -3.03 -12.57
N VAL A 113 -15.09 -2.11 -12.77
CA VAL A 113 -13.89 -2.01 -11.92
C VAL A 113 -14.29 -1.57 -10.52
N ASN A 114 -15.15 -0.56 -10.40
CA ASN A 114 -15.68 -0.07 -9.12
C ASN A 114 -16.35 -1.20 -8.31
N ASP A 115 -17.16 -2.03 -8.97
CA ASP A 115 -17.82 -3.18 -8.35
C ASP A 115 -16.78 -4.18 -7.80
N LEU A 116 -15.70 -4.47 -8.54
CA LEU A 116 -14.63 -5.33 -8.00
C LEU A 116 -13.97 -4.71 -6.77
N ILE A 117 -13.59 -3.43 -6.84
CA ILE A 117 -12.93 -2.75 -5.70
C ILE A 117 -13.84 -2.79 -4.46
N LYS A 118 -15.14 -2.54 -4.64
CA LYS A 118 -16.10 -2.66 -3.55
C LYS A 118 -16.20 -4.11 -3.03
N ASP A 119 -16.32 -5.09 -3.92
CA ASP A 119 -16.41 -6.52 -3.54
C ASP A 119 -15.18 -6.95 -2.72
N LEU A 120 -13.97 -6.52 -3.12
CA LEU A 120 -12.73 -6.81 -2.41
C LEU A 120 -12.66 -6.11 -1.05
N HIS A 121 -13.07 -4.85 -0.98
CA HIS A 121 -13.21 -4.14 0.29
C HIS A 121 -14.12 -4.91 1.25
N ASP A 122 -15.34 -5.24 0.83
CA ASP A 122 -16.33 -5.95 1.66
C ASP A 122 -15.79 -7.33 2.13
N VAL A 123 -15.07 -8.06 1.25
CA VAL A 123 -14.42 -9.33 1.60
C VAL A 123 -13.37 -9.13 2.70
N LEU A 124 -12.52 -8.12 2.59
CA LEU A 124 -11.48 -7.86 3.60
C LEU A 124 -12.10 -7.47 4.94
N ARG A 125 -13.04 -6.51 4.94
CA ARG A 125 -13.74 -6.05 6.14
C ARG A 125 -14.45 -7.18 6.88
N SER A 126 -15.06 -8.12 6.14
CA SER A 126 -15.79 -9.25 6.71
C SER A 126 -14.91 -10.45 7.09
N THR A 127 -13.65 -10.51 6.64
CA THR A 127 -12.76 -11.65 6.89
C THR A 127 -11.70 -11.35 7.94
N LYS A 128 -10.95 -10.24 7.78
CA LYS A 128 -9.93 -9.76 8.71
C LYS A 128 -9.89 -8.23 8.61
N PRO A 129 -10.63 -7.50 9.46
CA PRO A 129 -10.79 -6.05 9.31
C PRO A 129 -9.49 -5.26 9.50
N TRP A 130 -8.45 -5.81 10.11
CA TRP A 130 -7.15 -5.14 10.15
C TRP A 130 -6.36 -5.22 8.83
N VAL A 131 -6.71 -6.12 7.91
CA VAL A 131 -6.00 -6.26 6.62
C VAL A 131 -6.35 -5.11 5.70
N ARG A 132 -5.39 -4.21 5.48
CA ARG A 132 -5.59 -3.01 4.66
C ARG A 132 -5.79 -3.36 3.20
N PHE A 133 -6.48 -2.51 2.47
CA PHE A 133 -6.62 -2.58 1.03
C PHE A 133 -6.02 -1.36 0.37
N GLY A 134 -4.98 -1.50 -0.43
CA GLY A 134 -4.42 -0.35 -1.13
C GLY A 134 -4.09 -0.61 -2.57
N ILE A 135 -4.03 0.50 -3.31
CA ILE A 135 -3.87 0.49 -4.76
C ILE A 135 -2.71 1.39 -5.16
N SER A 136 -1.87 0.92 -6.07
CA SER A 136 -0.82 1.70 -6.74
C SER A 136 -1.29 2.08 -8.15
N PRO A 137 -2.11 3.13 -8.29
CA PRO A 137 -2.64 3.52 -9.59
C PRO A 137 -1.56 4.20 -10.45
N PHE A 138 -1.81 4.30 -11.75
CA PHE A 138 -0.99 5.13 -12.62
C PHE A 138 -0.89 6.57 -12.06
N GLY A 139 0.23 7.26 -12.26
CA GLY A 139 0.44 8.54 -11.57
C GLY A 139 -0.50 9.67 -11.99
N ILE A 140 -1.12 9.60 -13.17
CA ILE A 140 -2.10 10.58 -13.66
C ILE A 140 -3.51 10.01 -13.49
N TYR A 141 -4.32 10.57 -12.59
CA TYR A 141 -5.73 10.20 -12.45
C TYR A 141 -6.55 10.63 -13.68
N ARG A 142 -6.48 11.93 -14.02
CA ARG A 142 -7.13 12.54 -15.18
C ARG A 142 -6.41 13.84 -15.55
N ASN A 143 -6.41 14.22 -16.83
CA ASN A 143 -5.86 15.51 -17.26
C ASN A 143 -6.88 16.64 -17.08
N ALA A 144 -6.42 17.82 -16.68
CA ALA A 144 -7.27 19.01 -16.48
C ALA A 144 -8.02 19.44 -17.76
N SER A 145 -7.49 19.13 -18.95
CA SER A 145 -8.18 19.39 -20.22
C SER A 145 -9.43 18.54 -20.45
N LYS A 146 -9.60 17.44 -19.69
CA LYS A 146 -10.74 16.52 -19.80
C LYS A 146 -11.73 16.62 -18.66
N GLY A 147 -11.45 17.39 -17.61
CA GLY A 147 -12.34 17.53 -16.46
C GLY A 147 -11.81 18.46 -15.38
N THR A 148 -12.71 18.99 -14.55
CA THR A 148 -12.40 19.96 -13.47
C THR A 148 -11.59 19.38 -12.32
N ASN A 149 -11.56 18.05 -12.18
CA ASN A 149 -10.81 17.32 -11.17
C ASN A 149 -9.49 16.74 -11.70
N GLY A 150 -8.99 17.20 -12.84
CA GLY A 150 -7.73 16.69 -13.40
C GLY A 150 -6.48 17.45 -12.93
N SER A 151 -5.32 16.79 -13.01
CA SER A 151 -4.00 17.41 -12.84
C SER A 151 -3.59 18.20 -14.08
N LYS A 152 -2.72 19.20 -13.94
CA LYS A 152 -2.14 19.97 -15.06
C LYS A 152 -1.11 19.13 -15.82
N THR A 153 -1.59 18.09 -16.48
CA THR A 153 -0.85 17.07 -17.22
C THR A 153 -1.51 16.84 -18.58
N ALA A 154 -0.83 16.10 -19.46
CA ALA A 154 -1.34 15.77 -20.79
C ALA A 154 -1.09 14.30 -21.20
N GLY A 155 -0.87 13.41 -20.22
CA GLY A 155 -0.50 12.01 -20.45
C GLY A 155 -1.70 11.05 -20.53
N PHE A 156 -1.40 9.75 -20.60
CA PHE A 156 -2.39 8.69 -20.37
C PHE A 156 -2.95 8.78 -18.94
N THR A 157 -4.14 8.25 -18.68
CA THR A 157 -4.85 8.46 -17.40
C THR A 157 -5.52 7.18 -16.89
N ASN A 158 -5.65 7.05 -15.57
CA ASN A 158 -6.44 5.97 -14.95
C ASN A 158 -7.91 6.03 -15.39
N TYR A 159 -8.52 7.20 -15.28
CA TYR A 159 -9.97 7.36 -15.43
C TYR A 159 -10.45 7.10 -16.86
N ASP A 160 -9.72 7.63 -17.85
CA ASP A 160 -10.12 7.56 -19.25
C ASP A 160 -9.57 6.31 -19.95
N GLY A 161 -8.36 5.88 -19.59
CA GLY A 161 -7.64 4.81 -20.31
C GLY A 161 -7.77 3.43 -19.68
N LEU A 162 -7.70 3.35 -18.35
CA LEU A 162 -7.75 2.09 -17.59
C LEU A 162 -9.14 1.85 -16.96
N TYR A 163 -10.06 2.81 -17.10
CA TYR A 163 -11.39 2.83 -16.51
C TYR A 163 -11.35 2.65 -14.98
N ALA A 164 -10.34 3.23 -14.34
CA ALA A 164 -10.13 3.17 -12.90
C ALA A 164 -10.47 4.51 -12.23
N ASP A 165 -11.61 4.56 -11.55
CA ASP A 165 -12.08 5.75 -10.84
C ASP A 165 -11.54 5.81 -9.41
N ILE A 166 -10.24 6.08 -9.28
CA ILE A 166 -9.55 6.11 -7.99
C ILE A 166 -10.21 7.09 -7.02
N MET A 167 -10.67 8.24 -7.52
CA MET A 167 -11.29 9.26 -6.67
C MET A 167 -12.62 8.80 -6.09
N LEU A 168 -13.42 8.02 -6.84
CA LEU A 168 -14.59 7.37 -6.26
C LEU A 168 -14.20 6.44 -5.11
N TRP A 169 -13.18 5.60 -5.29
CA TRP A 169 -12.78 4.62 -4.28
C TRP A 169 -12.27 5.28 -3.00
N VAL A 170 -11.46 6.34 -3.15
CA VAL A 170 -11.00 7.19 -2.05
C VAL A 170 -12.16 7.83 -1.32
N ASN A 171 -13.09 8.45 -2.06
CA ASN A 171 -14.23 9.16 -1.46
C ASN A 171 -15.23 8.23 -0.77
N LYS A 172 -15.36 6.99 -1.27
CA LYS A 172 -16.20 5.95 -0.66
C LYS A 172 -15.52 5.21 0.49
N GLY A 173 -14.22 5.42 0.72
CA GLY A 173 -13.45 4.69 1.72
C GLY A 173 -13.27 3.20 1.39
N TRP A 174 -13.36 2.82 0.11
CA TRP A 174 -13.18 1.42 -0.31
C TRP A 174 -11.73 0.99 -0.29
N VAL A 175 -10.80 1.95 -0.37
CA VAL A 175 -9.37 1.72 -0.21
C VAL A 175 -8.86 2.45 1.02
N ASP A 176 -7.83 1.89 1.62
CA ASP A 176 -7.18 2.35 2.85
C ASP A 176 -5.96 3.20 2.57
N TYR A 177 -5.30 2.96 1.44
CA TYR A 177 -4.19 3.78 0.96
C TYR A 177 -4.09 3.79 -0.56
N VAL A 178 -3.43 4.83 -1.07
CA VAL A 178 -3.05 4.93 -2.48
C VAL A 178 -1.55 5.17 -2.65
N VAL A 179 -0.98 4.57 -3.71
CA VAL A 179 0.43 4.67 -4.09
C VAL A 179 0.56 5.17 -5.53
N PRO A 180 0.21 6.43 -5.86
CA PRO A 180 0.33 6.90 -7.23
C PRO A 180 1.77 6.75 -7.74
N GLN A 181 1.90 6.13 -8.91
CA GLN A 181 3.17 5.86 -9.58
C GLN A 181 3.75 7.14 -10.20
N LEU A 182 4.43 7.97 -9.39
CA LEU A 182 5.04 9.24 -9.81
C LEU A 182 6.45 9.01 -10.39
N TYR A 183 6.51 8.24 -11.47
CA TYR A 183 7.75 7.74 -12.07
C TYR A 183 8.41 8.72 -13.05
N TRP A 184 8.00 9.98 -13.06
CA TRP A 184 8.60 11.02 -13.90
C TRP A 184 9.59 11.87 -13.13
N GLU A 185 10.43 12.59 -13.87
CA GLU A 185 11.31 13.61 -13.32
C GLU A 185 10.52 14.87 -12.93
N ILE A 186 11.09 15.63 -11.98
CA ILE A 186 10.69 17.01 -11.73
C ILE A 186 11.00 17.83 -12.97
N GLY A 187 10.01 18.58 -13.46
CA GLY A 187 10.08 19.36 -14.70
C GLY A 187 9.65 18.57 -15.96
N HIS A 188 9.23 17.31 -15.83
CA HIS A 188 8.79 16.53 -16.98
C HIS A 188 7.59 17.18 -17.69
N ARG A 189 7.74 17.46 -19.01
CA ARG A 189 6.83 18.32 -19.78
C ARG A 189 5.36 17.92 -19.72
N VAL A 190 5.07 16.61 -19.71
CA VAL A 190 3.70 16.07 -19.82
C VAL A 190 3.14 15.61 -18.48
N ALA A 191 4.01 15.34 -17.51
CA ALA A 191 3.69 14.62 -16.29
C ALA A 191 4.69 14.99 -15.18
N ASP A 192 4.83 16.29 -14.90
CA ASP A 192 5.78 16.79 -13.91
C ASP A 192 5.50 16.18 -12.52
N TYR A 193 6.55 15.62 -11.91
CA TYR A 193 6.47 15.02 -10.58
C TYR A 193 5.87 15.99 -9.55
N LYS A 194 6.32 17.25 -9.52
CA LYS A 194 5.88 18.23 -8.51
C LYS A 194 4.39 18.54 -8.66
N THR A 195 3.94 18.74 -9.90
CA THR A 195 2.52 18.95 -10.22
C THR A 195 1.66 17.78 -9.74
N LEU A 196 2.10 16.54 -9.98
CA LEU A 196 1.35 15.35 -9.56
C LEU A 196 1.39 15.13 -8.05
N LEU A 197 2.53 15.34 -7.40
CA LEU A 197 2.68 15.26 -5.95
C LEU A 197 1.63 16.13 -5.25
N TYR A 198 1.52 17.40 -5.63
CA TYR A 198 0.58 18.34 -5.02
C TYR A 198 -0.87 18.02 -5.37
N TRP A 199 -1.12 17.55 -6.60
CA TRP A 199 -2.47 17.12 -6.96
C TRP A 199 -2.92 15.94 -6.09
N TRP A 200 -2.10 14.91 -5.91
CA TRP A 200 -2.44 13.78 -5.05
C TRP A 200 -2.54 14.17 -3.57
N ALA A 201 -1.64 15.01 -3.07
CA ALA A 201 -1.71 15.53 -1.70
C ALA A 201 -3.05 16.25 -1.43
N GLY A 202 -3.55 17.01 -2.41
CA GLY A 202 -4.84 17.71 -2.31
C GLY A 202 -6.08 16.82 -2.52
N ASN A 203 -5.94 15.62 -3.11
CA ASN A 203 -7.06 14.77 -3.53
C ASN A 203 -7.11 13.40 -2.84
N LYS A 204 -6.19 13.09 -1.92
CA LYS A 204 -6.17 11.79 -1.21
C LYS A 204 -7.35 11.55 -0.27
N GLY A 205 -8.22 12.54 -0.04
CA GLY A 205 -9.29 12.43 0.96
C GLY A 205 -8.77 11.98 2.33
N GLN A 206 -9.40 10.95 2.90
CA GLN A 206 -9.05 10.42 4.22
C GLN A 206 -8.05 9.25 4.16
N VAL A 207 -7.69 8.75 2.98
CA VAL A 207 -6.79 7.59 2.86
C VAL A 207 -5.33 8.01 3.06
N ALA A 208 -4.47 7.05 3.39
CA ALA A 208 -3.03 7.27 3.41
C ALA A 208 -2.48 7.44 1.98
N LEU A 209 -1.47 8.31 1.83
CA LEU A 209 -0.83 8.58 0.54
C LEU A 209 0.64 8.25 0.63
N TYR A 210 1.06 7.27 -0.17
CA TYR A 210 2.47 6.94 -0.37
C TYR A 210 2.89 7.31 -1.78
N ILE A 211 4.11 7.80 -1.99
CA ILE A 211 4.55 8.16 -3.35
C ILE A 211 5.32 7.01 -3.98
N GLY A 212 4.82 6.49 -5.10
CA GLY A 212 5.53 5.54 -5.95
C GLY A 212 6.70 6.21 -6.66
N GLN A 213 7.90 5.66 -6.49
CA GLN A 213 9.16 6.18 -7.05
C GLN A 213 9.80 5.12 -7.95
N ASP A 214 10.07 5.46 -9.21
CA ASP A 214 10.99 4.68 -10.05
C ASP A 214 12.42 4.96 -9.57
N VAL A 215 13.11 3.93 -9.08
CA VAL A 215 14.45 4.06 -8.48
C VAL A 215 15.44 4.60 -9.51
N LEU A 216 15.55 3.96 -10.68
CA LEU A 216 16.53 4.34 -11.70
C LEU A 216 16.34 5.76 -12.20
N ARG A 217 15.10 6.16 -12.50
CA ARG A 217 14.81 7.54 -12.92
C ARG A 217 15.07 8.56 -11.82
N THR A 218 14.99 8.14 -10.56
CA THR A 218 15.24 9.00 -9.40
C THR A 218 16.73 9.16 -9.07
N VAL A 219 17.58 8.21 -9.46
CA VAL A 219 19.03 8.26 -9.17
C VAL A 219 19.88 8.64 -10.37
N LYS A 220 19.30 8.65 -11.58
CA LYS A 220 20.00 9.07 -12.79
C LYS A 220 20.48 10.52 -12.65
N PRO A 221 21.72 10.82 -13.09
CA PRO A 221 22.21 12.19 -13.17
C PRO A 221 21.28 13.06 -14.01
N ASP A 222 21.03 14.28 -13.53
CA ASP A 222 20.19 15.26 -14.19
C ASP A 222 20.80 16.67 -14.07
N SER A 223 20.06 17.68 -14.52
CA SER A 223 20.48 19.08 -14.41
C SER A 223 20.19 19.71 -13.05
N LEU A 224 19.58 18.99 -12.11
CA LEU A 224 19.27 19.52 -10.79
C LEU A 224 20.52 19.49 -9.92
N LYS A 225 20.83 20.62 -9.28
CA LYS A 225 22.02 20.79 -8.41
C LYS A 225 22.20 19.67 -7.35
N HIS A 226 21.09 19.13 -6.83
CA HIS A 226 21.09 18.10 -5.79
C HIS A 226 20.48 16.76 -6.26
N GLY A 227 20.16 16.63 -7.54
CA GLY A 227 19.50 15.46 -8.13
C GLY A 227 18.00 15.32 -7.82
N GLN A 228 17.35 14.42 -8.55
CA GLN A 228 15.94 14.08 -8.37
C GLN A 228 15.65 13.56 -6.95
N LEU A 229 16.42 12.60 -6.44
CA LEU A 229 16.15 11.97 -5.14
C LEU A 229 16.00 13.01 -4.02
N TRP A 230 16.99 13.88 -3.86
CA TRP A 230 16.98 14.87 -2.79
C TRP A 230 15.76 15.79 -2.90
N LEU A 231 15.49 16.33 -4.09
CA LEU A 231 14.41 17.29 -4.26
C LEU A 231 13.03 16.62 -4.13
N LYS A 232 12.86 15.40 -4.64
CA LYS A 232 11.62 14.63 -4.48
C LYS A 232 11.32 14.34 -3.00
N MET A 233 12.32 13.89 -2.24
CA MET A 233 12.17 13.63 -0.80
C MET A 233 11.86 14.91 -0.02
N GLN A 234 12.53 16.02 -0.34
CA GLN A 234 12.27 17.33 0.27
C GLN A 234 10.86 17.86 -0.03
N LEU A 235 10.39 17.73 -1.27
CA LEU A 235 9.05 18.16 -1.65
C LEU A 235 7.98 17.30 -0.96
N ALA A 236 8.14 15.98 -0.96
CA ALA A 236 7.21 15.06 -0.30
C ALA A 236 7.15 15.30 1.22
N ALA A 237 8.29 15.49 1.88
CA ALA A 237 8.35 15.74 3.34
C ALA A 237 7.67 17.05 3.78
N ARG A 238 7.50 18.02 2.85
CA ARG A 238 6.77 19.27 3.14
C ARG A 238 5.26 19.09 3.05
N GLU A 239 4.79 18.06 2.38
CA GLU A 239 3.38 17.74 2.24
C GLU A 239 2.94 16.82 3.38
N ARG A 240 2.27 17.37 4.40
CA ARG A 240 1.74 16.57 5.53
C ARG A 240 0.81 15.43 5.09
N ALA A 241 0.21 15.56 3.91
CA ALA A 241 -0.65 14.54 3.32
C ALA A 241 0.13 13.28 2.91
N VAL A 242 1.43 13.39 2.62
CA VAL A 242 2.29 12.30 2.20
C VAL A 242 2.87 11.61 3.43
N THR A 243 2.55 10.32 3.58
CA THR A 243 2.89 9.52 4.76
C THR A 243 3.95 8.46 4.49
N GLY A 244 4.53 8.43 3.28
CA GLY A 244 5.60 7.49 2.95
C GLY A 244 5.89 7.37 1.45
N HIS A 245 6.73 6.40 1.11
CA HIS A 245 7.25 6.17 -0.24
C HIS A 245 7.25 4.68 -0.56
N CYS A 246 7.03 4.34 -1.84
CA CYS A 246 7.17 2.99 -2.37
C CYS A 246 8.19 3.03 -3.51
N PHE A 247 9.27 2.26 -3.40
CA PHE A 247 10.36 2.26 -4.38
C PHE A 247 10.21 1.07 -5.31
N TRP A 248 10.07 1.37 -6.60
CA TRP A 248 9.99 0.36 -7.64
C TRP A 248 11.23 0.42 -8.54
N PRO A 249 11.84 -0.72 -8.87
CA PRO A 249 11.66 -2.05 -8.27
C PRO A 249 12.67 -2.32 -7.14
N ALA A 250 12.38 -3.31 -6.29
CA ALA A 250 13.20 -3.64 -5.13
C ALA A 250 14.65 -4.02 -5.47
N TYR A 251 14.88 -4.71 -6.59
CA TYR A 251 16.22 -5.13 -7.00
C TYR A 251 17.18 -3.96 -7.30
N GLU A 252 16.66 -2.78 -7.65
CA GLU A 252 17.49 -1.58 -7.81
C GLU A 252 17.95 -1.02 -6.45
N LEU A 253 17.17 -1.25 -5.39
CA LEU A 253 17.63 -0.98 -4.03
C LEU A 253 18.67 -2.00 -3.60
N GLU A 254 18.46 -3.29 -3.88
CA GLU A 254 19.44 -4.34 -3.58
C GLU A 254 20.79 -4.07 -4.24
N ASN A 255 20.78 -3.59 -5.48
CA ASN A 255 21.96 -3.18 -6.22
C ASN A 255 22.53 -1.82 -5.77
N ASN A 256 21.88 -1.13 -4.83
CA ASN A 256 22.19 0.23 -4.39
C ASN A 256 22.40 1.19 -5.58
N ALA A 257 21.50 1.13 -6.56
CA ALA A 257 21.60 1.93 -7.78
C ALA A 257 21.80 3.41 -7.45
N GLY A 258 22.88 4.01 -7.96
CA GLY A 258 23.23 5.40 -7.71
C GLY A 258 23.40 5.79 -6.23
N GLY A 259 23.66 4.84 -5.33
CA GLY A 259 23.86 5.11 -3.91
C GLY A 259 22.56 5.43 -3.14
N ILE A 260 21.40 5.01 -3.66
CA ILE A 260 20.11 5.31 -3.05
C ILE A 260 19.97 4.74 -1.64
N VAL A 261 20.41 3.50 -1.39
CA VAL A 261 20.29 2.88 -0.06
C VAL A 261 21.14 3.61 0.97
N ASP A 262 22.33 4.09 0.59
CA ASP A 262 23.18 4.90 1.48
C ASP A 262 22.47 6.21 1.85
N SER A 263 21.84 6.85 0.86
CA SER A 263 21.04 8.06 1.05
C SER A 263 19.83 7.81 1.93
N LEU A 264 19.08 6.73 1.70
CA LEU A 264 17.93 6.34 2.51
C LEU A 264 18.35 6.09 3.95
N ARG A 265 19.39 5.29 4.19
CA ARG A 265 19.88 4.96 5.54
C ARG A 265 20.43 6.16 6.30
N THR A 266 21.11 7.07 5.61
CA THR A 266 21.82 8.19 6.27
C THR A 266 20.92 9.41 6.44
N ASN A 267 20.10 9.72 5.43
CA ASN A 267 19.44 11.02 5.33
C ASN A 267 17.92 10.98 5.55
N TYR A 268 17.25 9.84 5.31
CA TYR A 268 15.78 9.81 5.26
C TYR A 268 15.13 8.81 6.22
N PHE A 269 15.58 7.55 6.22
CA PHE A 269 15.02 6.43 6.98
C PHE A 269 16.06 5.84 7.94
N ARG A 270 16.69 6.71 8.71
CA ARG A 270 17.78 6.34 9.62
C ARG A 270 17.34 5.45 10.79
N TYR A 271 16.11 5.65 11.26
CA TYR A 271 15.58 4.97 12.43
C TYR A 271 14.43 4.06 12.04
N PRO A 272 14.18 2.97 12.80
CA PRO A 272 12.96 2.20 12.65
C PRO A 272 11.72 3.09 12.74
N ALA A 273 10.67 2.72 12.01
CA ALA A 273 9.39 3.38 12.05
C ALA A 273 8.29 2.33 12.20
N LEU A 274 7.22 2.71 12.91
CA LEU A 274 6.01 1.92 12.98
C LEU A 274 5.17 2.18 11.74
N PRO A 275 4.42 1.18 11.25
CA PRO A 275 3.33 1.43 10.32
C PRO A 275 2.36 2.46 10.93
N PRO A 276 1.83 3.41 10.15
CA PRO A 276 0.84 4.36 10.65
C PRO A 276 -0.38 3.61 11.19
N ALA A 277 -1.02 4.09 12.27
CA ALA A 277 -2.27 3.52 12.78
C ALA A 277 -3.45 3.72 11.80
N ASP A 278 -4.34 2.74 11.68
CA ASP A 278 -5.57 2.84 10.87
C ASP A 278 -6.80 3.13 11.75
N ASN A 279 -6.87 4.39 12.19
CA ASN A 279 -7.89 4.88 13.10
C ASN A 279 -9.30 4.97 12.48
N ARG A 280 -9.48 4.55 11.22
CA ARG A 280 -10.80 4.56 10.56
C ARG A 280 -11.68 3.40 11.00
N TYR A 281 -11.08 2.30 11.44
CA TYR A 281 -11.80 1.08 11.85
C TYR A 281 -11.67 0.80 13.33
N ASP A 282 -10.52 1.12 13.93
CA ASP A 282 -10.27 0.97 15.35
C ASP A 282 -9.37 2.10 15.86
N MET A 283 -9.80 2.77 16.92
CA MET A 283 -9.05 3.85 17.57
C MET A 283 -8.63 3.50 19.00
N VAL A 284 -8.95 2.28 19.47
CA VAL A 284 -8.70 1.87 20.85
C VAL A 284 -7.39 1.11 20.88
N PRO A 285 -6.31 1.68 21.43
CA PRO A 285 -5.07 0.94 21.57
C PRO A 285 -5.22 -0.19 22.60
N PRO A 286 -4.36 -1.24 22.51
CA PRO A 286 -4.25 -2.23 23.56
C PRO A 286 -4.02 -1.62 24.94
N GLN A 287 -4.34 -2.40 25.97
CA GLN A 287 -3.89 -2.07 27.32
C GLN A 287 -2.34 -2.11 27.40
N PRO A 288 -1.73 -1.40 28.37
CA PRO A 288 -0.30 -1.48 28.59
C PRO A 288 0.15 -2.90 28.96
N VAL A 289 1.41 -3.23 28.65
CA VAL A 289 2.02 -4.51 29.05
C VAL A 289 2.01 -4.67 30.58
N ARG A 290 2.02 -5.91 31.07
CA ARG A 290 2.00 -6.18 32.52
C ARG A 290 3.34 -6.74 32.98
N ASN A 291 3.66 -6.55 34.27
CA ASN A 291 4.83 -7.16 34.91
C ASN A 291 6.15 -6.96 34.13
N LEU A 292 6.42 -5.74 33.66
CA LEU A 292 7.69 -5.42 32.99
C LEU A 292 8.84 -5.48 34.00
N HIS A 293 9.82 -6.33 33.74
CA HIS A 293 11.00 -6.53 34.60
C HIS A 293 12.23 -6.93 33.77
N VAL A 294 13.42 -6.92 34.37
CA VAL A 294 14.66 -7.37 33.72
C VAL A 294 15.21 -8.61 34.40
N THR A 295 15.69 -9.54 33.58
CA THR A 295 16.48 -10.69 34.01
C THR A 295 17.87 -10.63 33.41
N THR A 296 18.88 -11.01 34.17
CA THR A 296 20.27 -11.13 33.71
C THR A 296 20.69 -12.59 33.65
N MET A 297 21.05 -13.07 32.46
CA MET A 297 21.59 -14.42 32.28
C MET A 297 22.86 -14.36 31.42
N ALA A 298 23.93 -15.02 31.89
CA ALA A 298 25.24 -15.03 31.22
C ALA A 298 25.73 -13.63 30.79
N GLY A 299 25.50 -12.62 31.64
CA GLY A 299 25.90 -11.22 31.39
C GLY A 299 25.03 -10.46 30.39
N ARG A 300 23.94 -11.04 29.88
CA ARG A 300 22.98 -10.36 29.00
C ARG A 300 21.72 -9.96 29.78
N ASN A 301 21.32 -8.71 29.62
CA ASN A 301 20.09 -8.18 30.22
C ASN A 301 18.94 -8.31 29.24
N THR A 302 17.84 -8.88 29.70
CA THR A 302 16.62 -9.08 28.91
C THR A 302 15.45 -8.45 29.64
N ALA A 303 14.75 -7.51 29.01
CA ALA A 303 13.46 -7.04 29.50
C ALA A 303 12.40 -8.08 29.14
N ASN A 304 11.54 -8.43 30.09
CA ASN A 304 10.44 -9.38 29.92
C ASN A 304 9.15 -8.76 30.43
N TRP A 305 8.03 -9.11 29.81
CA TRP A 305 6.70 -8.65 30.22
C TRP A 305 5.65 -9.72 29.95
N LEU A 306 4.46 -9.49 30.49
CA LEU A 306 3.26 -10.25 30.18
C LEU A 306 2.39 -9.46 29.21
N GLU A 307 1.69 -10.21 28.36
CA GLU A 307 0.73 -9.65 27.41
C GLU A 307 -0.38 -8.87 28.16
N PRO A 308 -0.85 -7.74 27.59
CA PRO A 308 -2.00 -7.03 28.11
C PRO A 308 -3.26 -7.91 28.15
N GLU A 309 -4.22 -7.52 28.99
CA GLU A 309 -5.56 -8.09 28.88
C GLU A 309 -6.28 -7.46 27.69
N ALA A 310 -6.95 -8.29 26.88
CA ALA A 310 -7.64 -7.88 25.67
C ALA A 310 -9.12 -8.28 25.78
N PRO A 311 -10.06 -7.30 25.90
CA PRO A 311 -11.49 -7.58 25.96
C PRO A 311 -12.03 -8.24 24.68
N THR A 312 -11.48 -7.88 23.52
CA THR A 312 -11.84 -8.46 22.22
C THR A 312 -10.63 -9.04 21.49
N SER A 313 -10.86 -9.69 20.34
CA SER A 313 -9.76 -10.14 19.47
C SER A 313 -8.95 -9.00 18.88
N ASP A 314 -9.58 -7.85 18.69
CA ASP A 314 -9.02 -6.70 17.97
C ASP A 314 -8.10 -5.89 18.91
N ASP A 315 -8.41 -5.88 20.21
CA ASP A 315 -7.58 -5.27 21.27
C ASP A 315 -6.29 -6.07 21.60
N LYS A 316 -6.05 -7.20 20.92
CA LYS A 316 -4.88 -8.04 21.20
C LYS A 316 -3.61 -7.41 20.68
N ALA A 317 -2.56 -7.46 21.49
CA ALA A 317 -1.23 -7.07 21.06
C ALA A 317 -0.73 -7.99 19.93
N ALA A 318 -0.44 -7.39 18.77
CA ALA A 318 0.19 -8.06 17.64
C ALA A 318 1.72 -8.05 17.75
N TYR A 319 2.27 -6.98 18.31
CA TYR A 319 3.70 -6.81 18.57
C TYR A 319 3.93 -5.76 19.67
N TYR A 320 5.20 -5.57 20.05
CA TYR A 320 5.62 -4.65 21.09
C TYR A 320 6.74 -3.76 20.58
N VAL A 321 6.82 -2.55 21.12
CA VAL A 321 7.89 -1.60 20.82
C VAL A 321 8.66 -1.31 22.11
N VAL A 322 9.98 -1.38 22.01
CA VAL A 322 10.89 -1.17 23.13
C VAL A 322 11.67 0.10 22.89
N TYR A 323 11.56 1.04 23.83
CA TYR A 323 12.21 2.35 23.78
C TYR A 323 13.27 2.48 24.86
N GLY A 324 14.32 3.26 24.58
CA GLY A 324 15.42 3.53 25.50
C GLY A 324 15.65 5.03 25.71
N PHE A 325 15.67 5.45 26.97
CA PHE A 325 15.91 6.84 27.37
C PHE A 325 17.03 6.96 28.40
N LYS A 326 17.63 8.15 28.48
CA LYS A 326 18.59 8.49 29.55
C LYS A 326 17.87 8.89 30.83
N ARG A 327 18.55 8.78 31.97
CA ARG A 327 18.01 9.27 33.25
C ARG A 327 17.72 10.77 33.17
N GLY A 328 16.52 11.17 33.58
CA GLY A 328 16.07 12.57 33.54
C GLY A 328 15.65 13.08 32.16
N GLU A 329 15.73 12.26 31.12
CA GLU A 329 15.18 12.60 29.81
C GLU A 329 13.65 12.53 29.83
N THR A 330 12.98 13.49 29.17
CA THR A 330 11.52 13.44 28.98
C THR A 330 11.17 12.32 28.02
N ILE A 331 10.31 11.39 28.45
CA ILE A 331 9.84 10.28 27.61
C ILE A 331 8.93 10.84 26.51
N ASN A 332 9.36 10.68 25.26
CA ASN A 332 8.59 11.00 24.06
C ASN A 332 8.65 9.81 23.10
N LEU A 333 7.52 9.11 22.94
CA LEU A 333 7.42 7.89 22.12
C LEU A 333 7.35 8.18 20.62
N ASP A 334 7.09 9.43 20.21
CA ASP A 334 7.15 9.86 18.80
C ASP A 334 8.59 10.02 18.29
N GLN A 335 9.60 9.94 19.17
CA GLN A 335 11.00 10.01 18.78
C GLN A 335 11.50 8.66 18.29
N ALA A 336 11.47 8.44 16.98
CA ALA A 336 11.93 7.19 16.34
C ALA A 336 13.38 6.79 16.71
N SER A 337 14.25 7.76 17.03
CA SER A 337 15.62 7.50 17.49
C SER A 337 15.70 6.80 18.85
N ARG A 338 14.59 6.72 19.58
CA ARG A 338 14.45 6.04 20.86
C ARG A 338 13.99 4.60 20.74
N ILE A 339 13.54 4.17 19.56
CA ILE A 339 13.16 2.78 19.30
C ILE A 339 14.42 1.91 19.31
N LEU A 340 14.51 1.01 20.28
CA LEU A 340 15.55 -0.01 20.38
C LEU A 340 15.19 -1.28 19.61
N GLY A 341 13.89 -1.61 19.56
CA GLY A 341 13.41 -2.80 18.89
C GLY A 341 11.89 -2.83 18.73
N ILE A 342 11.45 -3.58 17.72
CA ILE A 342 10.06 -3.93 17.45
C ILE A 342 10.02 -5.45 17.41
N VAL A 343 9.32 -6.07 18.36
CA VAL A 343 9.38 -7.52 18.60
C VAL A 343 7.99 -8.13 18.71
N LYS A 344 7.83 -9.39 18.32
CA LYS A 344 6.59 -10.15 18.55
C LYS A 344 6.64 -10.94 19.85
N GLU A 345 7.85 -11.25 20.30
CA GLU A 345 8.14 -11.90 21.55
C GLU A 345 7.84 -10.97 22.73
N ARG A 346 7.57 -11.56 23.90
CA ARG A 346 7.30 -10.84 25.14
C ARG A 346 8.59 -10.52 25.92
N ALA A 347 9.69 -10.39 25.17
CA ALA A 347 11.02 -10.17 25.69
C ALA A 347 11.90 -9.43 24.67
N PHE A 348 12.85 -8.63 25.18
CA PHE A 348 13.86 -7.95 24.37
C PHE A 348 15.21 -7.96 25.08
N THR A 349 16.23 -8.49 24.40
CA THR A 349 17.60 -8.57 24.91
C THR A 349 18.37 -7.33 24.48
N PHE A 350 18.92 -6.60 25.45
CA PHE A 350 19.75 -5.43 25.16
C PHE A 350 21.13 -5.83 24.67
N ASP A 351 21.65 -5.12 23.66
CA ASP A 351 23.05 -5.24 23.25
C ASP A 351 23.99 -4.86 24.41
N ASN A 352 25.09 -5.60 24.55
CA ASN A 352 26.12 -5.31 25.55
C ASN A 352 26.63 -3.86 25.39
N GLY A 353 26.55 -3.07 26.46
CA GLY A 353 26.98 -1.67 26.48
C GLY A 353 25.97 -0.65 25.93
N ARG A 354 24.81 -1.09 25.40
CA ARG A 354 23.73 -0.21 24.90
C ARG A 354 22.47 -0.22 25.75
N MET A 355 22.53 -0.78 26.96
CA MET A 355 21.41 -0.76 27.87
C MET A 355 21.08 0.69 28.29
N PRO A 356 19.84 1.16 28.10
CA PRO A 356 19.45 2.52 28.50
C PRO A 356 19.33 2.63 30.02
N ASP A 357 19.16 3.85 30.53
CA ASP A 357 18.86 4.06 31.96
C ASP A 357 17.39 3.77 32.26
N LEU A 358 16.51 4.08 31.30
CA LEU A 358 15.08 3.82 31.34
C LEU A 358 14.67 3.00 30.11
N CYS A 359 13.88 1.95 30.32
CA CYS A 359 13.21 1.18 29.28
C CYS A 359 11.72 1.50 29.30
N VAL A 360 11.12 1.75 28.14
CA VAL A 360 9.67 1.85 28.02
C VAL A 360 9.19 0.80 27.03
N VAL A 361 8.17 0.03 27.40
CA VAL A 361 7.56 -0.98 26.51
C VAL A 361 6.11 -0.63 26.27
N THR A 362 5.71 -0.65 25.00
CA THR A 362 4.32 -0.51 24.54
C THR A 362 3.87 -1.79 23.85
N ALA A 363 2.55 -2.01 23.83
CA ALA A 363 1.89 -3.02 23.03
C ALA A 363 1.19 -2.35 21.83
N VAL A 364 1.17 -3.03 20.69
CA VAL A 364 0.56 -2.50 19.47
C VAL A 364 -0.35 -3.57 18.85
N ASP A 365 -1.58 -3.18 18.49
CA ASP A 365 -2.56 -4.09 17.88
C ASP A 365 -2.32 -4.28 16.36
N ARG A 366 -3.24 -5.00 15.70
CA ARG A 366 -3.21 -5.22 14.25
C ARG A 366 -3.64 -4.01 13.41
N PHE A 367 -4.29 -3.02 14.01
CA PHE A 367 -4.60 -1.73 13.37
C PHE A 367 -3.45 -0.73 13.53
N HIS A 368 -2.40 -1.12 14.26
CA HIS A 368 -1.21 -0.35 14.63
C HIS A 368 -1.49 0.78 15.65
N ASN A 369 -2.53 0.66 16.47
CA ASN A 369 -2.73 1.53 17.61
C ASN A 369 -1.76 1.14 18.73
N GLU A 370 -1.01 2.11 19.25
CA GLU A 370 0.02 1.89 20.26
C GLU A 370 -0.50 2.23 21.68
N SER A 371 -0.27 1.32 22.63
CA SER A 371 -0.66 1.48 24.03
C SER A 371 0.14 2.60 24.72
N LYS A 372 -0.33 3.02 25.90
CA LYS A 372 0.55 3.75 26.82
C LYS A 372 1.76 2.89 27.19
N GLY A 373 2.91 3.54 27.35
CA GLY A 373 4.16 2.87 27.70
C GLY A 373 4.27 2.54 29.18
N VAL A 374 4.80 1.35 29.49
CA VAL A 374 5.21 0.97 30.85
C VAL A 374 6.70 1.20 30.99
N THR A 375 7.09 1.98 32.00
CA THR A 375 8.47 2.38 32.23
C THR A 375 9.13 1.51 33.29
N LEU A 376 10.37 1.12 33.04
CA LEU A 376 11.24 0.42 33.98
C LEU A 376 12.59 1.13 34.07
N THR A 377 12.99 1.49 35.28
CA THR A 377 14.34 2.01 35.56
C THR A 377 15.33 0.85 35.59
N LEU A 378 16.37 0.92 34.75
CA LEU A 378 17.41 -0.10 34.63
C LEU A 378 18.71 0.26 35.35
N ARG A 379 18.97 1.56 35.52
CA ARG A 379 20.18 2.08 36.17
C ARG A 379 19.89 3.23 37.09
#